data_AF-A0AAD8NNH8-F1
#
_entry.id   AF-A0AAD8NNH8-F1
#
_cell.length_a   1.000
_cell.length_b   1.000
_cell.length_c   1.000
_cell.angle_alpha   90.00
_cell.angle_beta   90.00
_cell.angle_gamma   90.00
#
_symmetry.space_group_name_H-M   'P 1'
#
loop_
_entity.id
_entity.type
_entity.pdbx_description
1 polymer ?
#
loop_
_entity_poly.entity_id
_entity_poly.type
_entity_poly.pdbx_seq_one_letter_code
_entity_poly.pdbx_strand_id
1 'polypeptide(L)'
;MFSPKIEDNIIPNTYNIDAPRPCLFGNGEDHVKFVAPLYEASIRGDWETAKNLFTKRRDLVRCSLDDNLSTPLHVAVASRLCTVKSNFVKNLVNMMTNEELEIKNAYSCTAFWIAAASNNKHAVVIMMKKNSNLMNIRSSKDILPTTISARRWDQDLARYLYDCSQKMGSDHRWTYRDWDLTLLYCLESYNYDLALKILEDYPELARNVSLLDVLARDSYGFEREEKNLIARIIAATVRLFCPKEQHAVEEDSKALQILKKIWGHITKTMNISKIEDILKGPPTILDDGTIRYSSRIMFVAAEAGNTKFIVELLRTYPHLVLSKNDDGLTIFHIAVLRRHHDIYNLLYEMDRRSSHEIYTIKDKSGNNMLHLVGKSSKSMAAKTSASLLMQREVLWFTVYFFYVPKLRLSSNFN
;
A
#
# COMPACT_ATOMS: atom_id res chain seq x y z
N MET A 1 -54.32 -0.83 10.81
CA MET A 1 -53.91 -1.45 12.09
C MET A 1 -52.42 -1.74 11.97
N PHE A 2 -51.46 -1.11 12.62
CA PHE A 2 -51.40 -0.08 13.66
C PHE A 2 -50.17 0.79 13.34
N SER A 3 -50.35 2.11 13.36
CA SER A 3 -49.24 3.03 13.64
C SER A 3 -48.90 2.96 15.13
N PRO A 4 -47.66 3.26 15.51
CA PRO A 4 -47.43 4.01 16.72
C PRO A 4 -46.93 5.41 16.35
N LYS A 5 -47.74 6.40 16.71
CA LYS A 5 -47.29 7.76 17.00
C LYS A 5 -46.24 7.66 18.11
N ILE A 6 -45.13 8.39 17.99
CA ILE A 6 -44.31 8.74 19.14
C ILE A 6 -44.53 10.23 19.36
N GLU A 7 -45.09 10.53 20.52
CA GLU A 7 -45.43 11.85 21.04
C GLU A 7 -44.18 12.68 21.34
N ASP A 8 -44.40 13.99 21.31
CA ASP A 8 -43.48 15.03 21.72
C ASP A 8 -43.01 14.91 23.17
N ASN A 9 -41.82 15.49 23.39
CA ASN A 9 -41.23 15.95 24.66
C ASN A 9 -40.68 14.89 25.62
N ILE A 10 -39.35 14.80 25.64
CA ILE A 10 -38.48 15.32 26.72
C ILE A 10 -37.11 15.58 26.08
N ILE A 11 -36.67 16.84 26.08
CA ILE A 11 -35.28 17.22 25.75
C ILE A 11 -34.40 16.75 26.93
N PRO A 12 -33.48 15.79 26.76
CA PRO A 12 -32.46 15.54 27.77
C PRO A 12 -31.44 16.65 27.63
N ASN A 13 -31.43 17.54 28.63
CA ASN A 13 -30.57 18.71 28.71
C ASN A 13 -29.15 18.32 29.16
N THR A 14 -28.48 17.48 28.37
CA THR A 14 -27.06 17.12 28.51
C THR A 14 -26.43 16.99 27.12
N TYR A 15 -26.10 18.15 26.53
CA TYR A 15 -25.44 18.18 25.22
C TYR A 15 -24.08 17.48 25.29
N ASN A 16 -23.94 16.39 24.53
CA ASN A 16 -22.66 15.70 24.39
C ASN A 16 -21.67 16.61 23.65
N ILE A 17 -20.57 16.97 24.31
CA ILE A 17 -19.55 17.86 23.75
C ILE A 17 -18.80 17.18 22.58
N ASP A 18 -18.81 15.85 22.54
CA ASP A 18 -18.02 15.04 21.60
C ASP A 18 -18.63 14.93 20.19
N ALA A 19 -19.88 15.37 20.03
CA ALA A 19 -20.61 15.30 18.78
C ALA A 19 -20.88 16.71 18.18
N PRO A 20 -20.82 16.85 16.85
CA PRO A 20 -21.32 18.00 16.12
C PRO A 20 -22.76 18.24 16.55
N ARG A 21 -23.09 19.49 16.83
CA ARG A 21 -24.47 19.84 17.13
C ARG A 21 -25.27 19.53 15.87
N PRO A 22 -26.32 18.67 15.95
CA PRO A 22 -27.24 18.53 14.84
C PRO A 22 -27.70 19.95 14.50
N CYS A 23 -27.43 20.42 13.29
CA CYS A 23 -28.02 21.67 12.87
C CYS A 23 -29.53 21.48 13.02
N LEU A 24 -30.22 22.51 13.50
CA LEU A 24 -31.65 22.49 13.81
C LEU A 24 -32.45 21.98 12.59
N PHE A 25 -32.60 20.66 12.44
CA PHE A 25 -33.33 20.02 11.34
C PHE A 25 -34.84 20.27 11.46
N GLY A 26 -35.27 21.07 12.43
CA GLY A 26 -36.66 21.40 12.68
C GLY A 26 -37.20 22.62 11.92
N ASN A 27 -36.36 23.47 11.29
CA ASN A 27 -36.85 24.65 10.57
C ASN A 27 -36.05 24.91 9.29
N GLY A 28 -36.68 24.68 8.12
CA GLY A 28 -36.04 24.84 6.80
C GLY A 28 -35.46 26.24 6.54
N GLU A 29 -35.98 27.27 7.22
CA GLU A 29 -35.46 28.64 7.14
C GLU A 29 -34.04 28.78 7.71
N ASP A 30 -33.72 28.09 8.82
CA ASP A 30 -32.39 28.16 9.44
C ASP A 30 -31.33 27.48 8.57
N HIS A 31 -31.71 26.41 7.86
CA HIS A 31 -30.84 25.74 6.91
C HIS A 31 -30.45 26.67 5.73
N VAL A 32 -31.44 27.31 5.11
CA VAL A 32 -31.21 28.25 3.99
C VAL A 32 -30.45 29.49 4.45
N LYS A 33 -30.71 29.99 5.65
CA LYS A 33 -30.15 31.24 6.16
C LYS A 33 -28.74 31.10 6.73
N PHE A 34 -28.41 29.96 7.34
CA PHE A 34 -27.13 29.77 8.04
C PHE A 34 -26.32 28.59 7.53
N VAL A 35 -26.92 27.40 7.37
CA VAL A 35 -26.17 26.16 7.07
C VAL A 35 -25.63 26.16 5.65
N ALA A 36 -26.47 26.39 4.64
CA ALA A 36 -26.04 26.37 3.25
C ALA A 36 -24.96 27.45 2.94
N PRO A 37 -25.12 28.72 3.36
CA PRO A 37 -24.07 29.74 3.18
C PRO A 37 -22.77 29.39 3.91
N LEU A 38 -22.86 28.81 5.11
CA LEU A 38 -21.67 28.43 5.88
C LEU A 38 -20.95 27.24 5.27
N TYR A 39 -21.67 26.27 4.71
CA TYR A 39 -21.10 25.16 3.96
C TYR A 39 -20.35 25.66 2.72
N GLU A 40 -20.98 26.52 1.92
CA GLU A 40 -20.34 27.11 0.75
C GLU A 40 -19.12 27.97 1.12
N ALA A 41 -19.22 28.79 2.16
CA ALA A 41 -18.10 29.58 2.66
C ALA A 41 -16.94 28.69 3.14
N SER A 42 -17.23 27.56 3.79
CA SER A 42 -16.22 26.59 4.23
C SER A 42 -15.55 25.88 3.05
N ILE A 43 -16.32 25.52 2.02
CA ILE A 43 -15.80 24.94 0.77
C ILE A 43 -14.92 25.93 0.01
N ARG A 44 -15.28 27.22 -0.02
CA ARG A 44 -14.55 28.24 -0.79
C ARG A 44 -13.42 28.89 0.01
N GLY A 45 -13.44 28.78 1.33
CA GLY A 45 -12.53 29.51 2.22
C GLY A 45 -12.90 30.98 2.40
N ASP A 46 -14.17 31.34 2.22
CA ASP A 46 -14.66 32.71 2.39
C ASP A 46 -14.84 33.04 3.88
N TRP A 47 -13.80 33.62 4.46
CA TRP A 47 -13.79 33.97 5.88
C TRP A 47 -14.79 35.08 6.24
N GLU A 48 -14.97 36.08 5.38
CA GLU A 48 -15.82 37.23 5.73
C GLU A 48 -17.29 36.83 5.80
N THR A 49 -17.75 36.00 4.86
CA THR A 49 -19.10 35.41 4.93
C THR A 49 -19.27 34.57 6.18
N ALA A 50 -18.33 33.67 6.49
CA ALA A 50 -18.43 32.82 7.69
C ALA A 50 -18.35 33.62 8.99
N LYS A 51 -17.46 34.61 9.08
CA LYS A 51 -17.33 35.52 10.23
C LYS A 51 -18.63 36.25 10.52
N ASN A 52 -19.31 36.77 9.50
CA ASN A 52 -20.62 37.42 9.63
C ASN A 52 -21.71 36.48 10.14
N LEU A 53 -21.61 35.18 9.87
CA LEU A 53 -22.53 34.17 10.41
C LEU A 53 -22.17 33.84 11.87
N PHE A 54 -20.89 33.69 12.18
CA PHE A 54 -20.43 33.41 13.55
C PHE A 54 -20.67 34.55 14.53
N THR A 55 -20.62 35.83 14.08
CA THR A 55 -20.97 36.98 14.92
C THR A 55 -22.45 37.00 15.27
N LYS A 56 -23.32 36.54 14.37
CA LYS A 56 -24.76 36.39 14.63
C LYS A 56 -25.04 35.20 15.55
N ARG A 57 -24.31 34.10 15.37
CA ARG A 57 -24.55 32.83 16.07
C ARG A 57 -23.25 32.03 16.25
N ARG A 58 -22.61 32.15 17.41
CA ARG A 58 -21.29 31.55 17.69
C ARG A 58 -21.31 30.01 17.77
N ASP A 59 -22.44 29.40 18.10
CA ASP A 59 -22.59 27.93 18.12
C ASP A 59 -22.50 27.30 16.73
N LEU A 60 -22.57 28.08 15.65
CA LEU A 60 -22.42 27.59 14.29
C LEU A 60 -21.04 26.94 14.02
N VAL A 61 -19.99 27.24 14.80
CA VAL A 61 -18.68 26.58 14.61
C VAL A 61 -18.74 25.07 14.87
N ARG A 62 -19.77 24.60 15.60
CA ARG A 62 -19.98 23.19 15.97
C ARG A 62 -21.11 22.54 15.16
N CYS A 63 -21.75 23.27 14.26
CA CYS A 63 -22.94 22.82 13.53
C CYS A 63 -22.55 21.77 12.49
N SER A 64 -23.38 20.74 12.36
CA SER A 64 -23.31 19.73 11.32
C SER A 64 -23.76 20.24 9.94
N LEU A 65 -22.83 20.49 9.02
CA LEU A 65 -23.14 21.07 7.71
C LEU A 65 -23.57 20.05 6.64
N ASP A 66 -23.41 18.75 6.90
CA ASP A 66 -23.76 17.67 5.98
C ASP A 66 -24.23 16.41 6.74
N ASP A 67 -24.68 15.40 6.00
CA ASP A 67 -25.16 14.13 6.54
C ASP A 67 -24.06 13.33 7.27
N ASN A 68 -22.79 13.65 7.03
CA ASN A 68 -21.66 13.03 7.72
C ASN A 68 -21.34 13.70 9.05
N LEU A 69 -22.19 14.63 9.52
CA LEU A 69 -21.94 15.43 10.71
C LEU A 69 -20.65 16.26 10.62
N SER A 70 -20.29 16.76 9.44
CA SER A 70 -19.09 17.56 9.27
C SER A 70 -19.28 18.99 9.80
N THR A 71 -18.41 19.45 10.70
CA THR A 71 -18.37 20.87 11.11
C THR A 71 -17.77 21.76 10.01
N PRO A 72 -17.88 23.10 10.10
CA PRO A 72 -17.21 24.02 9.17
C PRO A 72 -15.70 23.72 9.02
N LEU A 73 -15.04 23.33 10.12
CA LEU A 73 -13.63 23.01 10.09
C LEU A 73 -13.35 21.70 9.31
N HIS A 74 -14.18 20.66 9.46
CA HIS A 74 -14.05 19.42 8.69
C HIS A 74 -14.14 19.69 7.18
N VAL A 75 -15.16 20.46 6.77
CA VAL A 75 -15.38 20.82 5.36
C VAL A 75 -14.23 21.65 4.80
N ALA A 76 -13.72 22.62 5.58
CA ALA A 76 -12.63 23.49 5.15
C ALA A 76 -11.31 22.73 4.91
N VAL A 77 -11.02 21.69 5.69
CA VAL A 77 -9.73 20.96 5.62
C VAL A 77 -9.74 19.73 4.72
N ALA A 78 -10.91 19.28 4.24
CA ALA A 78 -11.07 18.08 3.40
C ALA A 78 -10.40 18.17 2.02
N SER A 79 -10.08 19.37 1.54
CA SER A 79 -9.30 19.56 0.31
C SER A 79 -7.82 19.70 0.62
N ARG A 80 -6.98 18.97 -0.13
CA ARG A 80 -5.51 18.91 0.03
C ARG A 80 -4.82 20.28 0.05
N LEU A 81 -5.24 21.22 -0.80
CA LEU A 81 -4.58 22.52 -0.96
C LEU A 81 -5.57 23.59 -1.41
N CYS A 82 -5.65 24.68 -0.63
CA CYS A 82 -6.02 26.00 -1.15
C CYS A 82 -5.48 27.05 -0.18
N THR A 83 -4.52 27.86 -0.60
CA THR A 83 -3.95 28.96 0.21
C THR A 83 -5.03 29.94 0.68
N VAL A 84 -6.10 30.09 -0.10
CA VAL A 84 -7.30 30.86 0.25
C VAL A 84 -7.95 30.33 1.53
N LYS A 85 -8.01 29.00 1.71
CA LYS A 85 -8.55 28.37 2.91
C LYS A 85 -7.61 28.46 4.12
N SER A 86 -6.33 28.75 3.94
CA SER A 86 -5.39 28.84 5.08
C SER A 86 -5.80 29.93 6.06
N ASN A 87 -6.24 31.09 5.55
CA ASN A 87 -6.74 32.18 6.39
C ASN A 87 -8.06 31.79 7.08
N PHE A 88 -8.97 31.16 6.35
CA PHE A 88 -10.22 30.64 6.89
C PHE A 88 -9.97 29.67 8.05
N VAL A 89 -9.13 28.64 7.83
CA VAL A 89 -8.79 27.63 8.83
C VAL A 89 -8.10 28.27 10.03
N LYS A 90 -7.11 29.14 9.81
CA LYS A 90 -6.41 29.84 10.89
C LYS A 90 -7.36 30.65 11.77
N ASN A 91 -8.23 31.43 11.15
CA ASN A 91 -9.16 32.28 11.90
C ASN A 91 -10.23 31.44 12.62
N LEU A 92 -10.75 30.39 11.98
CA LEU A 92 -11.70 29.48 12.59
C LEU A 92 -11.08 28.76 13.79
N VAL A 93 -9.88 28.20 13.65
CA VAL A 93 -9.14 27.54 14.75
C VAL A 93 -8.87 28.50 15.90
N ASN A 94 -8.54 29.76 15.63
CA ASN A 94 -8.34 30.78 16.67
C ASN A 94 -9.63 31.08 17.45
N MET A 95 -10.79 30.98 16.80
CA MET A 95 -12.08 31.17 17.45
C MET A 95 -12.51 29.96 18.28
N MET A 96 -12.04 28.76 17.96
CA MET A 96 -12.45 27.51 18.61
C MET A 96 -11.71 27.24 19.92
N THR A 97 -12.39 26.59 20.87
CA THR A 97 -11.75 26.01 22.07
C THR A 97 -11.03 24.71 21.74
N ASN A 98 -10.23 24.19 22.69
CA ASN A 98 -9.54 22.93 22.48
C ASN A 98 -10.53 21.77 22.30
N GLU A 99 -11.60 21.74 23.10
CA GLU A 99 -12.66 20.74 23.05
C GLU A 99 -13.46 20.83 21.75
N GLU A 100 -13.71 22.05 21.24
CA GLU A 100 -14.37 22.24 19.95
C GLU A 100 -13.53 21.70 18.77
N LEU A 101 -12.20 21.72 18.88
CA LEU A 101 -11.31 21.13 17.87
C LEU A 101 -11.31 19.59 17.91
N GLU A 102 -11.72 19.00 19.04
CA GLU A 102 -11.78 17.54 19.25
C GLU A 102 -13.12 16.93 18.78
N ILE A 103 -14.08 17.76 18.35
CA ILE A 103 -15.37 17.30 17.81
C ILE A 103 -15.16 16.34 16.63
N LYS A 104 -15.91 15.23 16.65
CA LYS A 104 -15.79 14.16 15.67
C LYS A 104 -17.00 14.06 14.75
N ASN A 105 -16.79 13.89 13.46
CA ASN A 105 -17.88 13.63 12.51
C ASN A 105 -18.49 12.21 12.68
N ALA A 106 -19.43 11.82 11.80
CA ALA A 106 -20.10 10.51 11.83
C ALA A 106 -19.15 9.31 11.74
N TYR A 107 -17.94 9.49 11.19
CA TYR A 107 -16.90 8.45 11.13
C TYR A 107 -15.96 8.49 12.34
N SER A 108 -16.33 9.21 13.39
CA SER A 108 -15.51 9.51 14.56
C SER A 108 -14.19 10.20 14.22
N CYS A 109 -14.09 10.88 13.08
CA CYS A 109 -12.89 11.58 12.66
C CYS A 109 -12.96 13.05 13.10
N THR A 110 -11.86 13.58 13.64
CA THR A 110 -11.71 15.03 13.84
C THR A 110 -11.34 15.72 12.54
N ALA A 111 -11.47 17.05 12.50
CA ALA A 111 -10.97 17.83 11.37
C ALA A 111 -9.46 17.65 11.17
N PHE A 112 -8.70 17.48 12.26
CA PHE A 112 -7.27 17.15 12.20
C PHE A 112 -7.00 15.84 11.47
N TRP A 113 -7.77 14.78 11.78
CA TRP A 113 -7.66 13.49 11.10
C TRP A 113 -7.97 13.63 9.61
N ILE A 114 -9.03 14.37 9.25
CA ILE A 114 -9.40 14.63 7.86
C ILE A 114 -8.29 15.42 7.13
N ALA A 115 -7.68 16.41 7.78
CA ALA A 115 -6.57 17.16 7.22
C ALA A 115 -5.34 16.27 6.98
N ALA A 116 -5.04 15.36 7.90
CA ALA A 116 -3.96 14.37 7.74
C ALA A 116 -4.24 13.41 6.57
N ALA A 117 -5.44 12.85 6.48
CA ALA A 117 -5.87 11.98 5.38
C ALA A 117 -5.87 12.71 4.02
N SER A 118 -6.19 14.00 4.01
CA SER A 118 -6.21 14.84 2.82
C SER A 118 -4.83 15.36 2.43
N ASN A 119 -3.80 15.11 3.25
CA ASN A 119 -2.46 15.67 3.13
C ASN A 119 -2.43 17.21 3.14
N ASN A 120 -3.26 17.84 3.97
CA ASN A 120 -3.30 19.28 4.18
C ASN A 120 -2.36 19.67 5.34
N LYS A 121 -1.05 19.68 5.05
CA LYS A 121 0.01 19.96 6.04
C LYS A 121 -0.17 21.31 6.72
N HIS A 122 -0.65 22.32 6.00
CA HIS A 122 -0.82 23.66 6.57
C HIS A 122 -1.91 23.69 7.65
N ALA A 123 -3.07 23.08 7.38
CA ALA A 123 -4.15 22.96 8.35
C ALA A 123 -3.73 22.12 9.57
N VAL A 124 -2.99 21.02 9.35
CA VAL A 124 -2.41 20.21 10.43
C VAL A 124 -1.52 21.06 11.33
N VAL A 125 -0.59 21.83 10.78
CA VAL A 125 0.31 22.69 11.57
C VAL A 125 -0.46 23.76 12.34
N ILE A 126 -1.48 24.38 11.74
CA ILE A 126 -2.33 25.38 12.41
C ILE A 126 -3.05 24.76 13.61
N MET A 127 -3.73 23.63 13.40
CA MET A 127 -4.51 22.95 14.45
C MET A 127 -3.61 22.42 15.56
N MET A 128 -2.46 21.83 15.21
CA MET A 128 -1.51 21.27 16.18
C MET A 128 -0.91 22.33 17.10
N LYS A 129 -0.66 23.55 16.59
CA LYS A 129 -0.20 24.69 17.40
C LYS A 129 -1.20 25.08 18.49
N LYS A 130 -2.49 24.86 18.25
CA LYS A 130 -3.57 25.19 19.19
C LYS A 130 -3.85 24.05 20.17
N ASN A 131 -3.97 22.82 19.66
CA ASN A 131 -4.20 21.62 20.45
C ASN A 131 -3.35 20.45 19.92
N SER A 132 -2.28 20.11 20.64
CA SER A 132 -1.39 18.99 20.27
C SER A 132 -2.01 17.61 20.52
N ASN A 133 -3.05 17.51 21.35
CA ASN A 133 -3.74 16.25 21.63
C ASN A 133 -4.47 15.68 20.41
N LEU A 134 -4.78 16.52 19.41
CA LEU A 134 -5.46 16.12 18.17
C LEU A 134 -4.74 14.99 17.42
N MET A 135 -3.42 14.88 17.59
CA MET A 135 -2.61 13.81 17.00
C MET A 135 -2.95 12.42 17.56
N ASN A 136 -3.50 12.36 18.77
CA ASN A 136 -3.80 11.10 19.47
C ASN A 136 -5.26 10.66 19.27
N ILE A 137 -6.09 11.48 18.64
CA ILE A 137 -7.51 11.20 18.48
C ILE A 137 -7.75 10.32 17.26
N ARG A 138 -8.29 9.13 17.53
CA ARG A 138 -8.51 8.08 16.54
C ARG A 138 -9.86 8.21 15.84
N SER A 139 -9.90 7.72 14.61
CA SER A 139 -11.14 7.51 13.84
C SER A 139 -11.94 6.30 14.35
N SER A 140 -13.14 6.08 13.81
CA SER A 140 -14.00 4.92 14.11
C SER A 140 -13.34 3.56 13.84
N LYS A 141 -12.36 3.52 12.94
CA LYS A 141 -11.57 2.32 12.63
C LYS A 141 -10.34 2.15 13.53
N ASP A 142 -10.26 2.93 14.61
CA ASP A 142 -9.13 2.94 15.54
C ASP A 142 -7.81 3.42 14.91
N ILE A 143 -7.87 4.19 13.81
CA ILE A 143 -6.70 4.66 13.05
C ILE A 143 -6.29 6.06 13.49
N LEU A 144 -5.00 6.26 13.79
CA LEU A 144 -4.39 7.54 14.12
C LEU A 144 -4.15 8.45 12.90
N PRO A 145 -4.14 9.78 13.09
CA PRO A 145 -3.80 10.76 12.04
C PRO A 145 -2.45 10.49 11.36
N THR A 146 -1.39 10.15 12.12
CA THR A 146 -0.07 9.83 11.55
C THR A 146 -0.15 8.61 10.64
N THR A 147 -0.83 7.55 11.08
CA THR A 147 -1.01 6.32 10.30
C THR A 147 -1.75 6.59 8.99
N ILE A 148 -2.88 7.31 9.01
CA ILE A 148 -3.60 7.58 7.76
C ILE A 148 -2.81 8.49 6.81
N SER A 149 -1.98 9.40 7.34
CA SER A 149 -1.14 10.26 6.51
C SER A 149 -0.08 9.48 5.72
N ALA A 150 0.43 8.36 6.27
CA ALA A 150 1.41 7.50 5.60
C ALA A 150 0.87 6.81 4.33
N ARG A 151 -0.46 6.72 4.18
CA ARG A 151 -1.11 6.15 3.00
C ARG A 151 -1.05 7.09 1.78
N ARG A 152 -0.63 8.33 1.97
CA ARG A 152 -0.58 9.34 0.91
C ARG A 152 0.77 9.29 0.23
N TRP A 153 0.78 9.51 -1.09
CA TRP A 153 2.04 9.55 -1.87
C TRP A 153 2.95 10.73 -1.48
N ASP A 154 2.39 11.81 -0.95
CA ASP A 154 3.24 12.89 -0.44
C ASP A 154 3.64 12.62 1.00
N GLN A 155 4.94 12.44 1.14
CA GLN A 155 5.57 11.88 2.31
C GLN A 155 6.01 12.94 3.33
N ASP A 156 5.91 14.22 2.98
CA ASP A 156 6.36 15.31 3.84
C ASP A 156 5.49 15.48 5.08
N LEU A 157 4.19 15.20 4.97
CA LEU A 157 3.29 15.25 6.12
C LEU A 157 3.47 14.03 7.02
N ALA A 158 3.58 12.84 6.44
CA ALA A 158 3.76 11.61 7.19
C ALA A 158 5.07 11.65 8.01
N ARG A 159 6.18 12.08 7.40
CA ARG A 159 7.45 12.29 8.12
C ARG A 159 7.32 13.33 9.23
N TYR A 160 6.68 14.46 8.94
CA TYR A 160 6.46 15.50 9.94
C TYR A 160 5.67 14.99 11.15
N LEU A 161 4.55 14.28 10.91
CA LEU A 161 3.73 13.71 11.98
C LEU A 161 4.46 12.60 12.74
N TYR A 162 5.27 11.78 12.05
CA TYR A 162 6.13 10.78 12.68
C TYR A 162 7.11 11.43 13.66
N ASP A 163 7.83 12.46 13.22
CA ASP A 163 8.80 13.17 14.07
C ASP A 163 8.10 13.89 15.24
N CYS A 164 6.95 14.54 14.99
CA CYS A 164 6.17 15.18 16.06
C CYS A 164 5.58 14.19 17.07
N SER A 165 5.33 12.94 16.66
CA SER A 165 4.89 11.86 17.55
C SER A 165 6.02 11.23 18.37
N GLN A 166 7.19 11.87 18.43
CA GLN A 166 8.41 11.30 19.02
C GLN A 166 8.73 9.93 18.44
N LYS A 167 8.63 9.83 17.10
CA LYS A 167 8.83 8.60 16.33
C LYS A 167 7.87 7.47 16.71
N MET A 168 6.64 7.78 17.11
CA MET A 168 5.67 6.78 17.61
C MET A 168 6.13 6.07 18.89
N GLY A 169 6.80 6.82 19.77
CA GLY A 169 7.45 6.34 21.01
C GLY A 169 6.54 5.67 22.04
N SER A 170 7.15 5.10 23.08
CA SER A 170 6.56 4.13 24.02
C SER A 170 5.63 4.72 25.11
N ASP A 171 4.97 5.84 24.86
CA ASP A 171 4.09 6.50 25.85
C ASP A 171 2.71 5.82 26.00
N HIS A 172 2.61 4.54 25.66
CA HIS A 172 1.40 3.70 25.66
C HIS A 172 0.27 4.20 24.73
N ARG A 173 0.48 5.27 23.94
CA ARG A 173 -0.53 5.77 22.98
C ARG A 173 -0.54 4.99 21.66
N TRP A 174 0.55 4.29 21.37
CA TRP A 174 0.75 3.49 20.17
C TRP A 174 0.69 2.00 20.47
N THR A 175 0.03 1.26 19.59
CA THR A 175 -0.06 -0.19 19.64
C THR A 175 0.79 -0.81 18.54
N TYR A 176 1.13 -2.10 18.66
CA TYR A 176 1.76 -2.85 17.57
C TYR A 176 0.97 -2.75 16.26
N ARG A 177 -0.37 -2.70 16.35
CA ARG A 177 -1.24 -2.53 15.19
C ARG A 177 -1.01 -1.19 14.50
N ASP A 178 -0.75 -0.12 15.24
CA ASP A 178 -0.49 1.21 14.67
C ASP A 178 0.84 1.23 13.92
N TRP A 179 1.88 0.63 14.49
CA TRP A 179 3.18 0.50 13.84
C TRP A 179 3.11 -0.37 12.58
N ASP A 180 2.50 -1.55 12.68
CA ASP A 180 2.30 -2.47 11.55
C ASP A 180 1.52 -1.79 10.41
N LEU A 181 0.42 -1.10 10.73
CA LEU A 181 -0.41 -0.44 9.73
C LEU A 181 0.27 0.77 9.10
N THR A 182 1.04 1.54 9.88
CA THR A 182 1.80 2.69 9.38
C THR A 182 2.90 2.24 8.43
N LEU A 183 3.63 1.18 8.79
CA LEU A 183 4.65 0.58 7.93
C LEU A 183 4.04 0.03 6.63
N LEU A 184 2.91 -0.69 6.73
CA LEU A 184 2.18 -1.19 5.57
C LEU A 184 1.79 -0.05 4.62
N TYR A 185 1.18 1.02 5.14
CA TYR A 185 0.79 2.17 4.33
C TYR A 185 1.97 2.93 3.72
N CYS A 186 3.12 2.97 4.39
CA CYS A 186 4.34 3.50 3.78
C CYS A 186 4.76 2.66 2.57
N LEU A 187 4.68 1.33 2.64
CA LEU A 187 5.02 0.47 1.50
C LEU A 187 4.01 0.60 0.36
N GLU A 188 2.71 0.61 0.66
CA GLU A 188 1.65 0.80 -0.34
C GLU A 188 1.74 2.16 -1.06
N SER A 189 2.28 3.19 -0.38
CA SER A 189 2.46 4.54 -0.93
C SER A 189 3.87 4.81 -1.47
N TYR A 190 4.73 3.77 -1.52
CA TYR A 190 6.12 3.83 -1.99
C TYR A 190 7.02 4.78 -1.17
N ASN A 191 6.70 5.01 0.11
CA ASN A 191 7.51 5.76 1.06
C ASN A 191 8.59 4.90 1.72
N TYR A 192 9.55 4.42 0.93
CA TYR A 192 10.60 3.56 1.48
C TYR A 192 11.49 4.26 2.50
N ASP A 193 11.61 5.59 2.42
CA ASP A 193 12.37 6.39 3.40
C ASP A 193 11.80 6.28 4.80
N LEU A 194 10.50 6.59 4.94
CA LEU A 194 9.84 6.48 6.24
C LEU A 194 9.70 5.02 6.67
N ALA A 195 9.42 4.10 5.74
CA ALA A 195 9.36 2.67 6.06
C ALA A 195 10.68 2.13 6.61
N LEU A 196 11.84 2.52 6.02
CA LEU A 196 13.16 2.17 6.53
C LEU A 196 13.39 2.76 7.92
N LYS A 197 13.08 4.04 8.10
CA LYS A 197 13.22 4.71 9.40
C LYS A 197 12.40 4.02 10.50
N ILE A 198 11.15 3.65 10.19
CA ILE A 198 10.28 2.89 11.10
C ILE A 198 10.90 1.52 11.43
N LEU A 199 11.42 0.79 10.45
CA LEU A 199 12.07 -0.51 10.69
C LEU A 199 13.41 -0.41 11.44
N GLU A 200 14.07 0.73 11.39
CA GLU A 200 15.27 1.00 12.17
C GLU A 200 14.95 1.35 13.61
N ASP A 201 13.92 2.17 13.83
CA ASP A 201 13.44 2.52 15.17
C ASP A 201 12.74 1.30 15.83
N TYR A 202 12.06 0.43 15.06
CA TYR A 202 11.29 -0.74 15.52
C TYR A 202 11.60 -2.02 14.71
N PRO A 203 12.77 -2.67 14.93
CA PRO A 203 13.18 -3.84 14.17
C PRO A 203 12.25 -5.06 14.30
N GLU A 204 11.48 -5.15 15.37
CA GLU A 204 10.52 -6.24 15.64
C GLU A 204 9.34 -6.26 14.67
N LEU A 205 9.05 -5.14 13.97
CA LEU A 205 8.02 -5.09 12.93
C LEU A 205 8.40 -5.93 11.69
N ALA A 206 9.68 -6.28 11.55
CA ALA A 206 10.16 -7.18 10.51
C ALA A 206 9.54 -8.59 10.58
N ARG A 207 8.84 -8.93 11.68
CA ARG A 207 8.04 -10.17 11.80
C ARG A 207 6.78 -10.17 10.93
N ASN A 208 6.33 -9.00 10.45
CA ASN A 208 5.07 -8.87 9.72
C ASN A 208 5.21 -9.35 8.27
N VAL A 209 4.75 -10.58 8.06
CA VAL A 209 4.82 -11.29 6.77
C VAL A 209 4.02 -10.59 5.68
N SER A 210 2.91 -9.91 6.01
CA SER A 210 2.05 -9.25 5.02
C SER A 210 2.78 -8.15 4.22
N LEU A 211 3.88 -7.62 4.76
CA LEU A 211 4.72 -6.63 4.09
C LEU A 211 5.44 -7.22 2.87
N LEU A 212 5.78 -8.52 2.92
CA LEU A 212 6.40 -9.19 1.79
C LEU A 212 5.47 -9.21 0.57
N ASP A 213 4.15 -9.35 0.78
CA ASP A 213 3.16 -9.42 -0.28
C ASP A 213 3.04 -8.08 -1.03
N VAL A 214 3.22 -6.97 -0.31
CA VAL A 214 3.27 -5.63 -0.91
C VAL A 214 4.56 -5.46 -1.71
N LEU A 215 5.70 -5.82 -1.12
CA LEU A 215 7.01 -5.75 -1.79
C LEU A 215 7.10 -6.64 -3.03
N ALA A 216 6.49 -7.83 -2.99
CA ALA A 216 6.45 -8.75 -4.13
C ALA A 216 5.78 -8.11 -5.35
N ARG A 217 4.68 -7.37 -5.14
CA ARG A 217 3.92 -6.69 -6.21
C ARG A 217 4.63 -5.46 -6.76
N ASP A 218 5.53 -4.87 -5.99
CA ASP A 218 6.19 -3.62 -6.29
C ASP A 218 7.52 -3.86 -7.02
N SER A 219 7.48 -4.04 -8.34
CA SER A 219 8.72 -4.17 -9.14
C SER A 219 9.48 -2.84 -9.25
N TYR A 220 8.77 -1.71 -9.36
CA TYR A 220 9.35 -0.39 -9.59
C TYR A 220 10.21 0.11 -8.42
N GLY A 221 9.81 -0.14 -7.18
CA GLY A 221 10.62 0.19 -5.99
C GLY A 221 12.00 -0.48 -5.96
N PHE A 222 12.13 -1.57 -6.70
CA PHE A 222 13.35 -2.35 -6.82
C PHE A 222 14.19 -1.91 -8.02
N GLU A 223 13.62 -1.19 -8.99
CA GLU A 223 14.36 -0.68 -10.14
C GLU A 223 15.34 0.43 -9.71
N ARG A 224 16.52 0.45 -10.33
CA ARG A 224 17.46 1.58 -10.30
C ARG A 224 17.66 2.00 -11.75
N GLU A 225 18.02 3.26 -11.98
CA GLU A 225 18.55 3.65 -13.27
C GLU A 225 19.89 2.91 -13.53
N GLU A 226 19.84 2.06 -14.55
CA GLU A 226 20.91 1.66 -15.48
C GLU A 226 21.65 0.31 -15.38
N LYS A 227 21.82 -0.22 -16.61
CA LYS A 227 22.88 -1.02 -17.26
C LYS A 227 23.62 -2.04 -16.39
N ASN A 228 23.46 -3.31 -16.76
CA ASN A 228 24.21 -4.49 -16.27
C ASN A 228 23.58 -5.26 -15.09
N LEU A 229 22.24 -5.29 -15.01
CA LEU A 229 21.49 -6.16 -14.10
C LEU A 229 21.88 -7.64 -14.24
N ILE A 230 22.04 -8.09 -15.49
CA ILE A 230 22.33 -9.48 -15.85
C ILE A 230 23.75 -9.88 -15.39
N ALA A 231 24.77 -9.07 -15.69
CA ALA A 231 26.16 -9.36 -15.28
C ALA A 231 26.33 -9.47 -13.75
N ARG A 232 25.51 -8.73 -12.98
CA ARG A 232 25.55 -8.71 -11.51
C ARG A 232 24.77 -9.84 -10.86
N ILE A 233 23.62 -10.23 -11.43
CA ILE A 233 22.89 -11.43 -11.01
C ILE A 233 23.80 -12.66 -11.19
N ILE A 234 24.50 -12.74 -12.32
CA ILE A 234 25.51 -13.76 -12.61
C ILE A 234 26.62 -13.76 -11.55
N ALA A 235 27.25 -12.62 -11.28
CA ALA A 235 28.33 -12.52 -10.29
C ALA A 235 27.87 -12.93 -8.87
N ALA A 236 26.65 -12.58 -8.47
CA ALA A 236 26.11 -12.93 -7.14
C ALA A 236 25.74 -14.42 -7.00
N THR A 237 25.32 -15.07 -8.10
CA THR A 237 25.05 -16.52 -8.11
C THR A 237 26.35 -17.31 -8.25
N VAL A 238 27.38 -16.73 -8.89
CA VAL A 238 28.76 -17.24 -8.95
C VAL A 238 29.47 -17.16 -7.59
N ARG A 239 29.24 -16.11 -6.78
CA ARG A 239 29.79 -15.97 -5.40
C ARG A 239 29.44 -17.13 -4.46
N LEU A 240 28.34 -17.84 -4.68
CA LEU A 240 27.99 -19.03 -3.89
C LEU A 240 28.86 -20.25 -4.20
N PHE A 241 29.62 -20.25 -5.32
CA PHE A 241 30.37 -21.41 -5.79
C PHE A 241 31.83 -21.15 -6.21
N CYS A 242 32.29 -19.90 -6.39
CA CYS A 242 33.71 -19.54 -6.58
C CYS A 242 34.06 -18.16 -5.95
N PRO A 243 35.05 -18.06 -5.03
CA PRO A 243 35.29 -16.86 -4.22
C PRO A 243 36.33 -15.88 -4.79
N LYS A 244 36.39 -15.66 -6.11
CA LYS A 244 37.35 -14.71 -6.71
C LYS A 244 36.70 -13.86 -7.79
N GLU A 245 36.15 -12.71 -7.38
CA GLU A 245 36.21 -11.44 -8.12
C GLU A 245 35.39 -10.36 -7.38
N GLN A 246 36.04 -9.25 -7.07
CA GLN A 246 35.45 -8.09 -6.39
C GLN A 246 35.19 -7.00 -7.45
N HIS A 247 33.91 -6.73 -7.69
CA HIS A 247 33.48 -5.49 -8.36
C HIS A 247 32.44 -4.77 -7.51
N ALA A 248 32.43 -3.44 -7.68
CA ALA A 248 31.93 -2.41 -6.78
C ALA A 248 30.57 -2.70 -6.13
N VAL A 249 30.51 -2.46 -4.82
CA VAL A 249 29.29 -2.52 -4.00
C VAL A 249 28.40 -1.37 -4.41
N GLU A 250 27.53 -1.60 -5.38
CA GLU A 250 26.39 -0.72 -5.55
C GLU A 250 25.46 -0.89 -4.34
N GLU A 251 25.04 0.24 -3.79
CA GLU A 251 24.06 0.27 -2.72
C GLU A 251 22.76 -0.44 -3.13
N ASP A 252 21.99 -0.98 -2.19
CA ASP A 252 20.69 -1.56 -2.48
C ASP A 252 19.64 -0.45 -2.69
N SER A 253 18.59 -0.68 -3.49
CA SER A 253 17.43 0.24 -3.45
C SER A 253 16.79 0.20 -2.06
N LYS A 254 16.09 1.26 -1.66
CA LYS A 254 15.46 1.31 -0.33
C LYS A 254 14.45 0.16 -0.15
N ALA A 255 13.67 -0.17 -1.18
CA ALA A 255 12.77 -1.33 -1.16
C ALA A 255 13.51 -2.66 -0.97
N LEU A 256 14.68 -2.83 -1.61
CA LEU A 256 15.51 -4.02 -1.42
C LEU A 256 16.15 -4.08 -0.02
N GLN A 257 16.54 -2.94 0.56
CA GLN A 257 17.01 -2.87 1.94
C GLN A 257 15.91 -3.28 2.93
N ILE A 258 14.68 -2.80 2.71
CA ILE A 258 13.50 -3.18 3.50
C ILE A 258 13.27 -4.69 3.38
N LEU A 259 13.24 -5.23 2.16
CA LEU A 259 13.09 -6.66 1.92
C LEU A 259 14.13 -7.47 2.68
N LYS A 260 15.42 -7.09 2.60
CA LYS A 260 16.51 -7.77 3.30
C LYS A 260 16.34 -7.75 4.81
N LYS A 261 15.87 -6.64 5.40
CA LYS A 261 15.58 -6.55 6.84
C LYS A 261 14.44 -7.48 7.24
N ILE A 262 13.31 -7.43 6.53
CA ILE A 262 12.13 -8.27 6.80
C ILE A 262 12.45 -9.76 6.60
N TRP A 263 12.97 -10.11 5.43
CA TRP A 263 13.32 -11.48 5.09
C TRP A 263 14.43 -12.04 5.98
N GLY A 264 15.46 -11.25 6.26
CA GLY A 264 16.52 -11.62 7.19
C GLY A 264 16.02 -11.87 8.62
N HIS A 265 14.99 -11.15 9.06
CA HIS A 265 14.36 -11.40 10.36
C HIS A 265 13.53 -12.69 10.34
N ILE A 266 12.67 -12.87 9.34
CA ILE A 266 11.80 -14.07 9.19
C ILE A 266 12.66 -15.35 9.16
N THR A 267 13.72 -15.36 8.36
CA THR A 267 14.58 -16.54 8.18
C THR A 267 15.41 -16.89 9.41
N LYS A 268 15.70 -15.91 10.29
CA LYS A 268 16.37 -16.14 11.57
C LYS A 268 15.43 -16.60 12.68
N THR A 269 14.16 -16.20 12.63
CA THR A 269 13.21 -16.39 13.73
C THR A 269 12.28 -17.57 13.54
N MET A 270 12.09 -18.05 12.31
CA MET A 270 11.11 -19.08 11.97
C MET A 270 11.77 -20.36 11.44
N ASN A 271 11.08 -21.50 11.63
CA ASN A 271 11.51 -22.77 11.06
C ASN A 271 11.09 -22.88 9.58
N ILE A 272 11.69 -23.85 8.87
CA ILE A 272 11.45 -24.03 7.43
C ILE A 272 9.97 -24.28 7.09
N SER A 273 9.27 -25.08 7.89
CA SER A 273 7.83 -25.37 7.68
C SER A 273 6.97 -24.12 7.74
N LYS A 274 7.17 -23.26 8.75
CA LYS A 274 6.43 -22.00 8.88
C LYS A 274 6.74 -21.04 7.75
N ILE A 275 8.00 -21.01 7.30
CA ILE A 275 8.41 -20.19 6.16
C ILE A 275 7.73 -20.68 4.88
N GLU A 276 7.66 -22.00 4.64
CA GLU A 276 6.92 -22.54 3.50
C GLU A 276 5.43 -22.18 3.54
N ASP A 277 4.80 -22.24 4.71
CA ASP A 277 3.39 -21.85 4.88
C ASP A 277 3.18 -20.36 4.60
N ILE A 278 4.10 -19.52 5.07
CA ILE A 278 4.14 -18.08 4.76
C ILE A 278 4.25 -17.84 3.24
N LEU A 279 5.18 -18.53 2.58
CA LEU A 279 5.40 -18.37 1.14
C LEU A 279 4.20 -18.87 0.30
N LYS A 280 3.43 -19.83 0.82
CA LYS A 280 2.18 -20.31 0.20
C LYS A 280 1.00 -19.37 0.45
N GLY A 281 0.98 -18.67 1.58
CA GLY A 281 -0.13 -17.83 2.00
C GLY A 281 -1.33 -18.64 2.52
N PRO A 282 -2.44 -17.98 2.87
CA PRO A 282 -3.60 -18.64 3.43
C PRO A 282 -4.29 -19.56 2.40
N PRO A 283 -4.73 -20.77 2.81
CA PRO A 283 -5.49 -21.63 1.94
C PRO A 283 -6.90 -21.07 1.70
N THR A 284 -7.35 -21.14 0.45
CA THR A 284 -8.72 -20.92 0.02
C THR A 284 -9.34 -22.29 -0.24
N ILE A 285 -10.43 -22.60 0.45
CA ILE A 285 -11.17 -23.85 0.27
C ILE A 285 -12.32 -23.55 -0.70
N LEU A 286 -12.36 -24.26 -1.81
CA LEU A 286 -13.44 -24.17 -2.80
C LEU A 286 -14.61 -25.08 -2.40
N ASP A 287 -15.79 -24.83 -2.99
CA ASP A 287 -17.02 -25.59 -2.70
C ASP A 287 -16.89 -27.10 -2.98
N ASP A 288 -15.98 -27.48 -3.89
CA ASP A 288 -15.67 -28.87 -4.23
C ASP A 288 -14.65 -29.52 -3.28
N GLY A 289 -14.23 -28.82 -2.23
CA GLY A 289 -13.21 -29.27 -1.27
C GLY A 289 -11.76 -29.06 -1.74
N THR A 290 -11.53 -28.54 -2.94
CA THR A 290 -10.18 -28.26 -3.45
C THR A 290 -9.55 -27.11 -2.65
N ILE A 291 -8.33 -27.35 -2.15
CA ILE A 291 -7.53 -26.32 -1.50
C ILE A 291 -6.68 -25.60 -2.57
N ARG A 292 -6.78 -24.27 -2.60
CA ARG A 292 -5.95 -23.39 -3.42
C ARG A 292 -5.20 -22.38 -2.56
N TYR A 293 -4.08 -21.90 -3.03
CA TYR A 293 -3.27 -20.88 -2.39
C TYR A 293 -3.26 -19.63 -3.24
N SER A 294 -4.10 -18.67 -2.85
CA SER A 294 -4.29 -17.41 -3.59
C SER A 294 -3.10 -16.46 -3.49
N SER A 295 -2.25 -16.60 -2.48
CA SER A 295 -1.11 -15.72 -2.22
C SER A 295 0.22 -16.47 -2.16
N ARG A 296 0.68 -16.99 -3.30
CA ARG A 296 2.02 -17.58 -3.39
C ARG A 296 3.02 -16.49 -3.74
N ILE A 297 3.74 -15.99 -2.76
CA ILE A 297 4.46 -14.71 -2.84
C ILE A 297 5.50 -14.64 -3.97
N MET A 298 6.19 -15.75 -4.22
CA MET A 298 7.14 -15.91 -5.32
C MET A 298 6.47 -15.79 -6.70
N PHE A 299 5.21 -16.24 -6.80
CA PHE A 299 4.42 -16.16 -8.03
C PHE A 299 3.84 -14.77 -8.21
N VAL A 300 3.40 -14.12 -7.13
CA VAL A 300 3.01 -12.70 -7.14
C VAL A 300 4.16 -11.84 -7.66
N ALA A 301 5.38 -12.06 -7.14
CA ALA A 301 6.58 -11.38 -7.65
C ALA A 301 6.87 -11.73 -9.11
N ALA A 302 6.69 -12.99 -9.51
CA ALA A 302 6.89 -13.41 -10.89
C ALA A 302 5.86 -12.80 -11.85
N GLU A 303 4.62 -12.60 -11.42
CA GLU A 303 3.58 -11.92 -12.21
C GLU A 303 3.83 -10.42 -12.35
N ALA A 304 4.36 -9.80 -11.29
CA ALA A 304 4.74 -8.39 -11.26
C ALA A 304 6.05 -8.11 -12.01
N GLY A 305 6.90 -9.12 -12.23
CA GLY A 305 8.21 -8.93 -12.85
C GLY A 305 9.29 -8.51 -11.85
N ASN A 306 9.08 -8.72 -10.55
CA ASN A 306 10.02 -8.32 -9.51
C ASN A 306 11.18 -9.33 -9.37
N THR A 307 12.13 -9.26 -10.31
CA THR A 307 13.31 -10.13 -10.37
C THR A 307 14.16 -10.03 -9.11
N LYS A 308 14.37 -8.83 -8.56
CA LYS A 308 15.23 -8.64 -7.39
C LYS A 308 14.65 -9.28 -6.13
N PHE A 309 13.34 -9.21 -5.95
CA PHE A 309 12.65 -9.91 -4.88
C PHE A 309 12.84 -11.43 -4.99
N ILE A 310 12.60 -12.01 -6.18
CA ILE A 310 12.78 -13.45 -6.45
C ILE A 310 14.22 -13.88 -6.16
N VAL A 311 15.21 -13.13 -6.65
CA VAL A 311 16.63 -13.45 -6.43
C VAL A 311 16.97 -13.45 -4.95
N GLU A 312 16.46 -12.48 -4.18
CA GLU A 312 16.74 -12.41 -2.74
C GLU A 312 16.18 -13.62 -1.98
N LEU A 313 14.96 -14.08 -2.31
CA LEU A 313 14.38 -15.26 -1.70
C LEU A 313 15.11 -16.55 -2.12
N LEU A 314 15.44 -16.70 -3.42
CA LEU A 314 16.15 -17.87 -3.94
C LEU A 314 17.57 -17.98 -3.39
N ARG A 315 18.23 -16.87 -3.02
CA ARG A 315 19.54 -16.91 -2.35
C ARG A 315 19.49 -17.65 -1.02
N THR A 316 18.40 -17.49 -0.26
CA THR A 316 18.25 -18.14 1.04
C THR A 316 17.63 -19.53 0.92
N TYR A 317 16.70 -19.74 -0.02
CA TYR A 317 16.05 -21.03 -0.27
C TYR A 317 16.07 -21.42 -1.76
N PRO A 318 17.20 -21.94 -2.26
CA PRO A 318 17.35 -22.30 -3.68
C PRO A 318 16.36 -23.36 -4.16
N HIS A 319 15.92 -24.26 -3.28
CA HIS A 319 14.98 -25.33 -3.61
C HIS A 319 13.61 -24.80 -4.09
N LEU A 320 13.26 -23.55 -3.75
CA LEU A 320 12.01 -22.92 -4.18
C LEU A 320 11.91 -22.77 -5.70
N VAL A 321 13.03 -22.87 -6.43
CA VAL A 321 13.07 -22.80 -7.89
C VAL A 321 12.16 -23.84 -8.58
N LEU A 322 12.00 -25.02 -7.97
CA LEU A 322 11.15 -26.10 -8.46
C LEU A 322 9.72 -26.04 -7.91
N SER A 323 9.40 -25.04 -7.08
CA SER A 323 8.07 -24.87 -6.51
C SER A 323 7.04 -24.66 -7.62
N LYS A 324 5.92 -25.37 -7.52
CA LYS A 324 4.80 -25.30 -8.47
C LYS A 324 3.59 -24.65 -7.81
N ASN A 325 2.90 -23.75 -8.50
CA ASN A 325 1.61 -23.19 -8.08
C ASN A 325 0.48 -24.21 -8.21
N ASP A 326 -0.74 -23.78 -7.90
CA ASP A 326 -1.93 -24.62 -7.97
C ASP A 326 -2.24 -25.13 -9.38
N ASP A 327 -1.68 -24.52 -10.42
CA ASP A 327 -1.80 -24.96 -11.82
C ASP A 327 -0.69 -25.92 -12.24
N GLY A 328 0.24 -26.26 -11.35
CA GLY A 328 1.40 -27.09 -11.64
C GLY A 328 2.58 -26.33 -12.27
N LEU A 329 2.50 -25.00 -12.34
CA LEU A 329 3.49 -24.13 -13.00
C LEU A 329 4.53 -23.60 -12.04
N THR A 330 5.78 -23.45 -12.50
CA THR A 330 6.85 -22.76 -11.74
C THR A 330 6.87 -21.26 -12.03
N ILE A 331 7.63 -20.49 -11.24
CA ILE A 331 7.81 -19.04 -11.45
C ILE A 331 8.32 -18.69 -12.86
N PHE A 332 9.08 -19.59 -13.51
CA PHE A 332 9.58 -19.38 -14.86
C PHE A 332 8.50 -19.54 -15.93
N HIS A 333 7.55 -20.43 -15.71
CA HIS A 333 6.39 -20.54 -16.60
C HIS A 333 5.57 -19.24 -16.55
N ILE A 334 5.38 -18.68 -15.35
CA ILE A 334 4.72 -17.38 -15.18
C ILE A 334 5.52 -16.26 -15.84
N ALA A 335 6.83 -16.21 -15.64
CA ALA A 335 7.71 -15.22 -16.27
C ALA A 335 7.59 -15.25 -17.80
N VAL A 336 7.54 -16.44 -18.40
CA VAL A 336 7.36 -16.62 -19.85
C VAL A 336 5.98 -16.16 -20.32
N LEU A 337 4.92 -16.50 -19.58
CA LEU A 337 3.56 -16.05 -19.87
C LEU A 337 3.43 -14.52 -19.83
N ARG A 338 4.13 -13.88 -18.89
CA ARG A 338 4.07 -12.44 -18.63
C ARG A 338 5.17 -11.63 -19.33
N ARG A 339 6.05 -12.30 -20.10
CA ARG A 339 7.19 -11.71 -20.83
C ARG A 339 8.23 -11.02 -19.94
N HIS A 340 8.39 -11.49 -18.70
CA HIS A 340 9.40 -10.98 -17.77
C HIS A 340 10.76 -11.62 -18.04
N HIS A 341 11.48 -11.05 -18.99
CA HIS A 341 12.74 -11.58 -19.51
C HIS A 341 13.81 -11.78 -18.43
N ASP A 342 13.96 -10.84 -17.49
CA ASP A 342 14.98 -10.92 -16.45
C ASP A 342 14.79 -12.13 -15.52
N ILE A 343 13.54 -12.49 -15.22
CA ILE A 343 13.22 -13.68 -14.43
C ILE A 343 13.51 -14.94 -15.24
N TYR A 344 13.17 -14.95 -16.54
CA TYR A 344 13.51 -16.06 -17.42
C TYR A 344 15.03 -16.27 -17.51
N ASN A 345 15.81 -15.20 -17.59
CA ASN A 345 17.28 -15.30 -17.62
C ASN A 345 17.87 -15.94 -16.36
N LEU A 346 17.19 -15.84 -15.21
CA LEU A 346 17.61 -16.57 -14.01
C LEU A 346 17.63 -18.08 -14.25
N LEU A 347 16.66 -18.62 -15.00
CA LEU A 347 16.61 -20.04 -15.34
C LEU A 347 17.85 -20.45 -16.13
N TYR A 348 18.22 -19.66 -17.15
CA TYR A 348 19.40 -19.94 -17.97
C TYR A 348 20.69 -19.98 -17.14
N GLU A 349 20.85 -19.03 -16.22
CA GLU A 349 22.03 -18.99 -15.35
C GLU A 349 22.08 -20.14 -14.34
N MET A 350 20.91 -20.63 -13.90
CA MET A 350 20.80 -21.80 -13.03
C MET A 350 21.00 -23.12 -13.80
N ASP A 351 20.54 -23.19 -15.05
CA ASP A 351 20.55 -24.38 -15.90
C ASP A 351 21.97 -24.83 -16.30
N ARG A 352 22.96 -23.93 -16.25
CA ARG A 352 24.38 -24.30 -16.31
C ARG A 352 24.80 -25.34 -15.25
N ARG A 353 23.95 -25.58 -14.22
CA ARG A 353 24.21 -26.49 -13.09
C ARG A 353 23.10 -27.50 -12.77
N SER A 354 22.23 -27.86 -13.73
CA SER A 354 21.25 -29.00 -13.66
C SER A 354 19.78 -28.64 -13.39
N SER A 355 19.11 -27.88 -14.26
CA SER A 355 17.66 -27.58 -14.13
C SER A 355 16.81 -28.07 -15.30
N HIS A 356 17.22 -29.19 -15.93
CA HIS A 356 16.47 -29.84 -17.01
C HIS A 356 15.01 -30.16 -16.66
N GLU A 357 14.71 -30.42 -15.39
CA GLU A 357 13.37 -30.71 -14.90
C GLU A 357 12.39 -29.55 -15.15
N ILE A 358 12.85 -28.30 -15.14
CA ILE A 358 11.97 -27.14 -15.26
C ILE A 358 11.30 -27.09 -16.63
N TYR A 359 12.01 -27.52 -17.68
CA TYR A 359 11.49 -27.53 -19.04
C TYR A 359 10.52 -28.68 -19.31
N THR A 360 10.58 -29.75 -18.52
CA THR A 360 9.71 -30.93 -18.67
C THR A 360 8.44 -30.83 -17.83
N ILE A 361 8.38 -29.90 -16.87
CA ILE A 361 7.17 -29.60 -16.10
C ILE A 361 6.04 -29.15 -17.04
N LYS A 362 4.84 -29.67 -16.77
CA LYS A 362 3.60 -29.36 -17.48
C LYS A 362 2.56 -28.84 -16.50
N ASP A 363 1.73 -27.91 -16.96
CA ASP A 363 0.53 -27.51 -16.23
C ASP A 363 -0.52 -28.63 -16.18
N LYS A 364 -1.61 -28.40 -15.44
CA LYS A 364 -2.77 -29.31 -15.38
C LYS A 364 -3.40 -29.64 -16.74
N SER A 365 -3.17 -28.83 -17.77
CA SER A 365 -3.64 -29.04 -19.14
C SER A 365 -2.57 -29.70 -20.04
N GLY A 366 -1.43 -30.12 -19.50
CA GLY A 366 -0.35 -30.74 -20.25
C GLY A 366 0.58 -29.76 -20.98
N ASN A 367 0.42 -28.45 -20.79
CA ASN A 367 1.25 -27.43 -21.44
C ASN A 367 2.58 -27.29 -20.72
N ASN A 368 3.68 -27.52 -21.43
CA ASN A 368 5.02 -27.11 -20.97
C ASN A 368 5.28 -25.63 -21.31
N MET A 369 6.42 -25.10 -20.85
CA MET A 369 6.85 -23.72 -21.08
C MET A 369 6.78 -23.29 -22.55
N LEU A 370 7.11 -24.17 -23.51
CA LEU A 370 7.05 -23.87 -24.95
C LEU A 370 5.61 -23.66 -25.44
N HIS A 371 4.66 -24.48 -24.98
CA HIS A 371 3.24 -24.27 -25.29
C HIS A 371 2.74 -22.92 -24.76
N LEU A 372 3.20 -22.51 -23.56
CA LEU A 372 2.84 -21.23 -22.95
C LEU A 372 3.36 -20.03 -23.76
N VAL A 373 4.57 -20.12 -24.33
CA VAL A 373 5.10 -19.09 -25.26
C VAL A 373 4.15 -18.85 -26.44
N GLY A 374 3.64 -19.93 -27.04
CA GLY A 374 2.71 -19.85 -28.17
C GLY A 374 1.34 -19.32 -27.76
N LYS A 375 0.84 -19.65 -26.56
CA LYS A 375 -0.45 -19.18 -26.04
C LYS A 375 -0.44 -17.68 -25.73
N SER A 376 0.64 -17.18 -25.10
CA SER A 376 0.76 -15.74 -24.82
C SER A 376 0.86 -14.91 -26.09
N SER A 377 1.56 -15.41 -27.12
CA SER A 377 1.65 -14.81 -28.46
C SER A 377 0.27 -14.61 -29.10
N LYS A 378 -0.58 -15.65 -29.09
CA LYS A 378 -1.97 -15.57 -29.59
C LYS A 378 -2.82 -14.57 -28.82
N SER A 379 -2.67 -14.52 -27.49
CA SER A 379 -3.39 -13.54 -26.66
C SER A 379 -2.94 -12.10 -26.92
N MET A 380 -1.66 -11.86 -27.24
CA MET A 380 -1.13 -10.54 -27.58
C MET A 380 -1.58 -10.10 -28.97
N ALA A 381 -1.66 -11.04 -29.93
CA ALA A 381 -2.13 -10.77 -31.30
C ALA A 381 -3.57 -10.24 -31.34
N ALA A 382 -4.41 -10.67 -30.39
CA ALA A 382 -5.77 -10.18 -30.25
C ALA A 382 -5.86 -8.73 -29.71
N LYS A 383 -4.77 -8.18 -29.13
CA LYS A 383 -4.75 -6.89 -28.42
C LYS A 383 -3.77 -5.87 -28.99
N THR A 384 -3.06 -6.18 -30.07
CA THR A 384 -1.95 -5.37 -30.58
C THR A 384 -1.90 -5.45 -32.11
N SER A 385 -1.53 -4.35 -32.77
CA SER A 385 -1.41 -4.33 -34.24
C SER A 385 -0.36 -5.34 -34.73
N ALA A 386 -0.60 -5.93 -35.90
CA ALA A 386 0.20 -7.05 -36.42
C ALA A 386 1.71 -6.73 -36.55
N SER A 387 2.07 -5.49 -36.89
CA SER A 387 3.48 -5.05 -37.04
C SER A 387 4.22 -4.97 -35.70
N LEU A 388 3.57 -4.44 -34.65
CA LEU A 388 4.16 -4.30 -33.32
C LEU A 388 4.20 -5.64 -32.58
N LEU A 389 3.21 -6.51 -32.86
CA LEU A 389 3.24 -7.92 -32.45
C LEU A 389 4.45 -8.62 -33.06
N MET A 390 4.66 -8.55 -34.39
CA MET A 390 5.79 -9.20 -35.04
C MET A 390 7.14 -8.72 -34.51
N GLN A 391 7.33 -7.42 -34.28
CA GLN A 391 8.59 -6.91 -33.70
C GLN A 391 8.84 -7.44 -32.28
N ARG A 392 7.82 -7.45 -31.41
CA ARG A 392 7.94 -7.97 -30.04
C ARG A 392 8.10 -9.49 -29.99
N GLU A 393 7.39 -10.21 -30.84
CA GLU A 393 7.50 -11.66 -30.95
C GLU A 393 8.84 -12.06 -31.53
N VAL A 394 9.37 -11.38 -32.54
CA VAL A 394 10.73 -11.66 -33.06
C VAL A 394 11.79 -11.44 -31.97
N LEU A 395 11.70 -10.36 -31.18
CA LEU A 395 12.62 -10.12 -30.06
C LEU A 395 12.47 -11.18 -28.95
N TRP A 396 11.26 -11.61 -28.64
CA TRP A 396 11.02 -12.66 -27.66
C TRP A 396 11.47 -14.04 -28.16
N PHE A 397 11.22 -14.35 -29.43
CA PHE A 397 11.64 -15.59 -30.06
C PHE A 397 13.16 -15.64 -30.24
N THR A 398 13.85 -14.56 -30.64
CA THR A 398 15.33 -14.59 -30.70
C THR A 398 15.93 -14.84 -29.32
N VAL A 399 15.41 -14.19 -28.29
CA VAL A 399 15.79 -14.44 -26.90
C VAL A 399 15.51 -15.88 -26.45
N TYR A 400 14.34 -16.43 -26.76
CA TYR A 400 13.97 -17.79 -26.35
C TYR A 400 14.76 -18.85 -27.14
N PHE A 401 15.01 -18.64 -28.43
CA PHE A 401 15.59 -19.63 -29.33
C PHE A 401 17.13 -19.65 -29.33
N PHE A 402 17.80 -18.51 -29.15
CA PHE A 402 19.26 -18.48 -29.01
C PHE A 402 19.74 -19.08 -27.68
N TYR A 403 18.89 -19.07 -26.64
CA TYR A 403 19.27 -19.44 -25.28
C TYR A 403 18.70 -20.79 -24.79
N VAL A 404 17.97 -21.54 -25.63
CA VAL A 404 17.64 -22.96 -25.37
C VAL A 404 18.46 -23.89 -26.27
N PRO A 405 19.79 -24.02 -26.09
CA PRO A 405 20.57 -25.04 -26.78
C PRO A 405 20.68 -26.29 -25.91
N LYS A 406 19.61 -27.11 -25.79
CA LYS A 406 19.73 -28.57 -25.51
C LYS A 406 18.45 -29.42 -25.45
N LEU A 407 17.23 -28.89 -25.52
CA LEU A 407 16.03 -29.75 -25.55
C LEU A 407 15.76 -30.41 -26.91
N ARG A 408 16.51 -30.06 -27.95
CA ARG A 408 16.38 -30.65 -29.28
C ARG A 408 16.83 -32.11 -29.39
N LEU A 409 17.39 -32.71 -28.35
CA LEU A 409 17.95 -34.07 -28.42
C LEU A 409 17.22 -35.14 -27.59
N SER A 410 16.12 -34.84 -26.87
CA SER A 410 15.42 -35.86 -26.08
C SER A 410 13.90 -35.98 -26.29
N SER A 411 13.32 -35.29 -27.27
CA SER A 411 11.96 -35.58 -27.71
C SER A 411 11.93 -35.78 -29.21
N ASN A 412 12.30 -37.01 -29.62
CA ASN A 412 11.76 -37.57 -30.85
C ASN A 412 10.23 -37.45 -30.76
N PHE A 413 9.66 -36.78 -31.75
CA PHE A 413 8.25 -36.88 -32.07
C PHE A 413 7.88 -38.37 -32.13
N ASN A 414 6.97 -38.78 -31.24
CA ASN A 414 6.01 -39.87 -31.44
C ASN A 414 4.85 -39.64 -30.48
#